data_AF-A0A948I5S1-F1
#
_entry.id   AF-A0A948I5S1-F1
#
_cell.length_a   1.000
_cell.length_b   1.000
_cell.length_c   1.000
_cell.angle_alpha   90.00
_cell.angle_beta   90.00
_cell.angle_gamma   90.00
#
_symmetry.space_group_name_H-M   'P 1'
#
loop_
_entity.id
_entity.type
_entity.pdbx_description
1 polymer ?
#
loop_
_entity_poly.entity_id
_entity_poly.type
_entity_poly.pdbx_seq_one_letter_code
_entity_poly.pdbx_strand_id
1 'polypeptide(L)'
;IFFFFFFSLPYSFPSDAAIALDAYRSSTGTGMRFDCGTVADTAIPELLVLDEIDDGGNVLFRLKVIETYNSSGRILGSADRVQPKSDDNNNQKSLFPVVYRELKDEIWKVDVNYEQRPALVLNSEIPGIRHRVRHDTLLQGLLFPAAFRIVLENMVRDDDDGDDDAPSWRTDWLQFCRDTLGITEEPPVAGEEARREWIDYAVRRLCEEFQFMKGIRKLEEGVSWL
;
A
#
# COMPACT_ATOMS: atom_id res chain seq x y z
N ILE A 1 6.27 -15.14 10.09
CA ILE A 1 6.56 -14.82 8.67
C ILE A 1 7.84 -15.55 8.32
N PHE A 2 7.77 -16.67 7.60
CA PHE A 2 8.97 -17.45 7.27
C PHE A 2 9.67 -16.82 6.06
N PHE A 3 10.82 -16.16 6.29
CA PHE A 3 11.67 -15.65 5.21
C PHE A 3 12.60 -16.76 4.70
N PHE A 4 12.19 -17.51 3.69
CA PHE A 4 13.14 -18.28 2.88
C PHE A 4 13.79 -17.36 1.84
N PHE A 5 14.94 -16.79 2.17
CA PHE A 5 15.79 -16.11 1.19
C PHE A 5 16.72 -17.14 0.52
N PHE A 6 16.32 -17.67 -0.64
CA PHE A 6 17.27 -18.30 -1.55
C PHE A 6 17.96 -17.19 -2.35
N PHE A 7 19.11 -16.71 -1.88
CA PHE A 7 20.01 -15.88 -2.68
C PHE A 7 21.08 -16.75 -3.33
N SER A 8 20.96 -16.98 -4.63
CA SER A 8 22.07 -17.42 -5.47
C SER A 8 22.90 -16.17 -5.83
N LEU A 9 23.86 -15.81 -4.98
CA LEU A 9 24.82 -14.74 -5.29
C LEU A 9 26.06 -15.34 -6.00
N PRO A 10 26.53 -14.76 -7.11
CA PRO A 10 27.64 -15.29 -7.91
C PRO A 10 29.03 -15.15 -7.27
N TYR A 11 29.11 -14.64 -6.03
CA TYR A 11 30.35 -14.43 -5.28
C TYR A 11 30.29 -15.14 -3.93
N SER A 12 31.33 -15.91 -3.61
CA SER A 12 31.53 -16.46 -2.27
C SER A 12 31.97 -15.35 -1.32
N PHE A 13 31.11 -14.96 -0.38
CA PHE A 13 31.50 -14.08 0.72
C PHE A 13 32.35 -14.84 1.76
N PRO A 14 33.23 -14.14 2.51
CA PRO A 14 33.94 -14.75 3.64
C PRO A 14 32.96 -15.36 4.64
N SER A 15 33.29 -16.53 5.17
CA SER A 15 32.44 -17.28 6.11
C SER A 15 32.14 -16.52 7.40
N ASP A 16 33.09 -15.70 7.84
CA ASP A 16 33.03 -14.89 9.07
C ASP A 16 32.41 -13.52 8.86
N ALA A 17 32.06 -13.15 7.63
CA ALA A 17 31.38 -11.90 7.34
C ALA A 17 30.01 -11.86 8.04
N ALA A 18 29.72 -10.76 8.72
CA ALA A 18 28.47 -10.56 9.42
C ALA A 18 27.32 -10.26 8.44
N ILE A 19 26.13 -10.77 8.76
CA ILE A 19 24.90 -10.48 8.03
C ILE A 19 24.08 -9.51 8.88
N ALA A 20 23.65 -8.41 8.27
CA ALA A 20 22.75 -7.46 8.92
C ALA A 20 21.55 -7.16 8.03
N LEU A 21 20.37 -7.07 8.65
CA LEU A 21 19.15 -6.65 7.99
C LEU A 21 18.69 -5.31 8.57
N ASP A 22 18.74 -4.26 7.76
CA ASP A 22 18.22 -2.96 8.12
C ASP A 22 16.80 -2.82 7.59
N ALA A 23 15.82 -2.60 8.46
CA ALA A 23 14.50 -2.11 8.11
C ALA A 23 14.53 -0.58 8.10
N TYR A 24 14.03 0.07 7.05
CA TYR A 24 14.06 1.53 6.94
C TYR A 24 12.86 2.08 6.16
N ARG A 25 12.54 3.34 6.42
CA ARG A 25 11.56 4.11 5.65
C ARG A 25 12.26 5.01 4.64
N SER A 26 11.77 5.01 3.40
CA SER A 26 12.34 5.90 2.36
C SER A 26 12.09 7.38 2.63
N SER A 27 11.07 7.74 3.42
CA SER A 27 10.64 9.13 3.65
C SER A 27 11.20 9.78 4.92
N THR A 28 11.40 9.02 6.00
CA THR A 28 11.80 9.59 7.30
C THR A 28 13.24 9.30 7.70
N GLY A 29 13.92 8.36 7.03
CA GLY A 29 15.29 7.95 7.37
C GLY A 29 15.41 7.17 8.69
N THR A 30 14.31 6.96 9.43
CA THR A 30 14.24 6.08 10.59
C THR A 30 14.42 4.63 10.16
N GLY A 31 15.23 3.88 10.89
CA GLY A 31 15.45 2.48 10.62
C GLY A 31 15.90 1.70 11.85
N MET A 32 15.69 0.39 11.78
CA MET A 32 15.99 -0.60 12.80
C MET A 32 16.91 -1.64 12.19
N ARG A 33 17.92 -2.11 12.93
CA ARG A 33 18.86 -3.11 12.44
C ARG A 33 18.73 -4.40 13.24
N PHE A 34 18.71 -5.51 12.51
CA PHE A 34 18.82 -6.85 13.06
C PHE A 34 20.17 -7.46 12.68
N ASP A 35 20.89 -7.99 13.66
CA ASP A 35 22.08 -8.80 13.40
C ASP A 35 21.64 -10.25 13.17
N CYS A 36 22.06 -10.81 12.04
CA CYS A 36 21.58 -12.09 11.51
C CYS A 36 22.67 -13.17 11.48
N GLY A 37 23.66 -13.05 12.36
CA GLY A 37 24.80 -13.97 12.43
C GLY A 37 25.82 -13.72 11.33
N THR A 38 26.41 -14.80 10.81
CA THR A 38 27.45 -14.76 9.78
C THR A 38 27.06 -15.56 8.54
N VAL A 39 27.86 -15.46 7.48
CA VAL A 39 27.67 -16.26 6.25
C VAL A 39 27.74 -17.77 6.53
N ALA A 40 28.60 -18.22 7.44
CA ALA A 40 28.69 -19.64 7.81
C ALA A 40 27.69 -20.08 8.89
N ASP A 41 27.26 -19.15 9.75
CA ASP A 41 26.32 -19.40 10.84
C ASP A 41 25.21 -18.36 10.81
N THR A 42 24.28 -18.53 9.88
CA THR A 42 23.16 -17.61 9.67
C THR A 42 22.13 -17.80 10.78
N ALA A 43 21.90 -16.74 11.54
CA ALA A 43 21.00 -16.73 12.69
C ALA A 43 19.88 -15.70 12.49
N ILE A 44 19.07 -15.88 11.45
CA ILE A 44 17.89 -15.03 11.20
C ILE A 44 16.75 -15.51 12.10
N PRO A 45 16.20 -14.67 13.00
CA PRO A 45 15.03 -15.02 13.80
C PRO A 45 13.81 -15.34 12.93
N GLU A 46 13.00 -16.35 13.34
CA GLU A 46 11.75 -16.69 12.65
C GLU A 46 10.69 -15.58 12.71
N LEU A 47 10.82 -14.69 13.69
CA LEU A 47 9.96 -13.53 13.87
C LEU A 47 10.83 -12.30 14.18
N LEU A 48 10.76 -11.31 13.31
CA LEU A 48 11.36 -10.00 13.49
C LEU A 48 10.25 -9.00 13.82
N VAL A 49 10.33 -8.40 15.00
CA VAL A 49 9.37 -7.39 15.47
C VAL A 49 9.95 -6.01 15.18
N LEU A 50 9.20 -5.18 14.47
CA LEU A 50 9.57 -3.79 14.16
C LEU A 50 8.97 -2.87 15.23
N ASP A 51 9.65 -2.72 16.36
CA ASP A 51 9.21 -1.87 17.48
C ASP A 51 9.87 -0.48 17.51
N GLU A 52 11.00 -0.32 16.81
CA GLU A 52 11.69 0.98 16.65
C GLU A 52 11.22 1.78 15.42
N ILE A 53 10.27 1.24 14.65
CA ILE A 53 9.69 1.89 13.47
C ILE A 53 8.20 2.12 13.72
N ASP A 54 7.74 3.37 13.59
CA ASP A 54 6.32 3.73 13.76
C ASP A 54 5.38 2.89 12.87
N ASP A 55 4.11 2.76 13.26
CA ASP A 55 3.15 1.83 12.64
C ASP A 55 2.65 2.19 11.21
N GLY A 56 3.00 3.35 10.62
CA GLY A 56 2.36 3.83 9.37
C GLY A 56 3.25 4.07 8.15
N GLY A 57 3.27 3.20 7.13
CA GLY A 57 3.98 3.42 5.86
C GLY A 57 4.59 2.15 5.27
N ASN A 58 5.20 2.25 4.08
CA ASN A 58 5.92 1.13 3.45
C ASN A 58 7.33 1.02 4.04
N VAL A 59 7.61 -0.11 4.72
CA VAL A 59 8.94 -0.45 5.21
C VAL A 59 9.71 -1.16 4.10
N LEU A 60 10.93 -0.69 3.84
CA LEU A 60 11.89 -1.33 2.96
C LEU A 60 12.97 -2.01 3.80
N PHE A 61 13.59 -3.02 3.24
CA PHE A 61 14.68 -3.75 3.87
C PHE A 61 15.95 -3.63 3.04
N ARG A 62 17.09 -3.60 3.73
CA ARG A 62 18.42 -3.69 3.14
C ARG A 62 19.17 -4.81 3.84
N LEU A 63 19.57 -5.82 3.06
CA LEU A 63 20.46 -6.87 3.54
C LEU A 63 21.89 -6.43 3.27
N LYS A 64 22.78 -6.56 4.26
CA LYS A 64 24.21 -6.25 4.16
C LYS A 64 25.03 -7.48 4.55
N VAL A 65 26.10 -7.72 3.81
CA VAL A 65 27.20 -8.59 4.20
C VAL A 65 28.39 -7.69 4.55
N ILE A 66 28.88 -7.80 5.77
CA ILE A 66 29.83 -6.86 6.36
C ILE A 66 31.11 -7.61 6.74
N GLU A 67 32.25 -7.08 6.32
CA GLU A 67 33.57 -7.57 6.70
C GLU A 67 33.83 -7.30 8.19
N THR A 68 34.13 -8.38 8.91
CA THR A 68 34.45 -8.36 10.33
C THR A 68 35.95 -8.51 10.58
N TYR A 69 36.71 -9.01 9.60
CA TYR A 69 38.16 -9.12 9.67
C TYR A 69 38.80 -7.75 9.91
N ASN A 70 39.61 -7.63 10.97
CA ASN A 70 40.19 -6.38 11.48
C ASN A 70 39.18 -5.27 11.85
N SER A 71 37.91 -5.61 12.09
CA SER A 71 36.86 -4.63 12.45
C SER A 71 36.69 -3.50 11.42
N SER A 72 36.94 -3.76 10.13
CA SER A 72 36.87 -2.74 9.08
C SER A 72 35.46 -2.17 8.91
N GLY A 73 34.42 -2.97 9.21
CA GLY A 73 33.02 -2.59 9.04
C GLY A 73 32.63 -2.38 7.58
N ARG A 74 33.46 -2.82 6.63
CA ARG A 74 33.25 -2.62 5.20
C ARG A 74 32.08 -3.46 4.70
N ILE A 75 31.16 -2.86 3.96
CA ILE A 75 30.10 -3.60 3.28
C ILE A 75 30.71 -4.33 2.07
N LEU A 76 30.71 -5.66 2.10
CA LEU A 76 31.18 -6.54 1.02
C LEU A 76 30.10 -6.74 -0.05
N GLY A 77 28.82 -6.67 0.36
CA GLY A 77 27.68 -6.73 -0.54
C GLY A 77 26.42 -6.20 0.13
N SER A 78 25.52 -5.64 -0.68
CA SER A 78 24.18 -5.26 -0.23
C SER A 78 23.11 -5.65 -1.23
N ALA A 79 21.94 -6.00 -0.71
CA ALA A 79 20.69 -6.05 -1.45
C ALA A 79 19.78 -4.95 -0.90
N ASP A 80 19.42 -4.01 -1.76
CA ASP A 80 18.77 -2.76 -1.39
C ASP A 80 17.29 -2.77 -1.77
N ARG A 81 16.46 -2.01 -1.02
CA ARG A 81 15.03 -1.83 -1.28
C ARG A 81 14.24 -3.14 -1.37
N VAL A 82 14.65 -4.15 -0.60
CA VAL A 82 13.95 -5.43 -0.48
C VAL A 82 12.59 -5.17 0.14
N GLN A 83 11.52 -5.57 -0.55
CA GLN A 83 10.16 -5.44 -0.05
C GLN A 83 9.73 -6.73 0.64
N PRO A 84 9.05 -6.65 1.80
CA PRO A 84 8.46 -7.83 2.40
C PRO A 84 7.39 -8.38 1.45
N LYS A 85 7.44 -9.69 1.19
CA LYS A 85 6.30 -10.36 0.57
C LYS A 85 5.18 -10.40 1.60
N SER A 86 4.05 -9.77 1.30
CA SER A 86 2.80 -10.06 1.99
C SER A 86 2.36 -11.49 1.60
N ASP A 87 1.68 -12.19 2.51
CA ASP A 87 0.94 -13.41 2.14
C ASP A 87 -0.20 -13.09 1.13
N ASP A 88 -0.50 -11.81 0.92
CA ASP A 88 -1.22 -11.36 -0.28
C ASP A 88 -0.31 -11.50 -1.50
N ASN A 89 -0.67 -12.50 -2.29
CA ASN A 89 0.03 -13.08 -3.41
C ASN A 89 0.13 -12.16 -4.65
N ASN A 90 0.44 -10.87 -4.47
CA ASN A 90 0.66 -9.97 -5.59
C ASN A 90 1.60 -8.83 -5.22
N ASN A 91 2.68 -8.70 -5.99
CA ASN A 91 3.57 -7.54 -6.06
C ASN A 91 2.85 -6.30 -6.68
N GLN A 92 1.54 -6.23 -6.50
CA GLN A 92 0.64 -5.28 -7.13
C GLN A 92 0.58 -4.04 -6.23
N LYS A 93 1.14 -2.94 -6.73
CA LYS A 93 0.94 -1.64 -6.09
C LYS A 93 -0.57 -1.41 -5.95
N SER A 94 -1.06 -1.24 -4.72
CA SER A 94 -2.47 -0.88 -4.50
C SER A 94 -2.82 0.37 -5.32
N LEU A 95 -3.91 0.28 -6.08
CA LEU A 95 -4.45 1.38 -6.88
C LEU A 95 -4.82 2.58 -6.00
N PHE A 96 -5.32 2.30 -4.79
CA PHE A 96 -5.76 3.30 -3.84
C PHE A 96 -5.21 3.00 -2.44
N PRO A 97 -3.98 3.44 -2.14
CA PRO A 97 -3.38 3.22 -0.83
C PRO A 97 -4.18 3.91 0.27
N VAL A 98 -4.33 3.21 1.40
CA VAL A 98 -4.87 3.77 2.65
C VAL A 98 -3.71 4.20 3.53
N VAL A 99 -3.63 5.48 3.83
CA VAL A 99 -2.55 6.14 4.58
C VAL A 99 -3.12 6.64 5.90
N TYR A 100 -2.34 6.54 6.97
CA TYR A 100 -2.73 7.02 8.30
C TYR A 100 -1.85 8.20 8.70
N ARG A 101 -2.45 9.36 8.98
CA ARG A 101 -1.76 10.60 9.35
C ARG A 101 -2.56 11.37 10.39
N GLU A 102 -1.92 12.26 11.14
CA GLU A 102 -2.61 13.22 11.99
C GLU A 102 -3.38 14.22 11.11
N LEU A 103 -4.70 14.30 11.31
CA LEU A 103 -5.59 15.19 10.55
C LEU A 103 -6.34 16.19 11.46
N LYS A 104 -5.93 16.34 12.72
CA LYS A 104 -6.64 17.14 13.74
C LYS A 104 -8.09 16.66 13.86
N ASP A 105 -9.07 17.53 13.69
CA ASP A 105 -10.50 17.18 13.78
C ASP A 105 -11.07 16.56 12.49
N GLU A 106 -10.32 16.52 11.39
CA GLU A 106 -10.76 15.86 10.16
C GLU A 106 -10.61 14.34 10.29
N ILE A 107 -11.67 13.58 9.99
CA ILE A 107 -11.68 12.12 10.15
C ILE A 107 -10.93 11.43 9.01
N TRP A 108 -11.13 11.90 7.79
CA TRP A 108 -10.53 11.36 6.58
C TRP A 108 -10.58 12.38 5.45
N LYS A 109 -9.72 12.18 4.44
CA LYS A 109 -9.75 12.90 3.17
C LYS A 109 -9.18 12.06 2.04
N VAL A 110 -9.36 12.51 0.80
CA VAL A 110 -8.59 12.02 -0.35
C VAL A 110 -7.47 13.01 -0.65
N ASP A 111 -6.24 12.52 -0.65
CA ASP A 111 -5.08 13.26 -1.16
C ASP A 111 -4.84 12.80 -2.60
N VAL A 112 -5.27 13.61 -3.57
CA VAL A 112 -5.22 13.25 -5.01
C VAL A 112 -3.80 13.27 -5.59
N ASN A 113 -2.83 13.83 -4.86
CA ASN A 113 -1.44 13.95 -5.30
C ASN A 113 -0.45 13.35 -4.27
N TYR A 114 -0.89 12.34 -3.52
CA TYR A 114 -0.04 11.59 -2.61
C TYR A 114 1.00 10.79 -3.40
N GLU A 115 2.27 11.17 -3.32
CA GLU A 115 3.35 10.49 -4.07
C GLU A 115 2.99 10.30 -5.56
N GLN A 116 2.43 11.34 -6.20
CA GLN A 116 1.99 11.36 -7.61
C GLN A 116 0.78 10.46 -7.94
N ARG A 117 -0.03 10.06 -6.94
CA ARG A 117 -1.30 9.34 -7.15
C ARG A 117 -2.33 9.61 -6.05
N PRO A 118 -3.60 9.25 -6.24
CA PRO A 118 -4.60 9.38 -5.19
C PRO A 118 -4.36 8.41 -4.03
N ALA A 119 -4.61 8.87 -2.81
CA ALA A 119 -4.61 8.07 -1.59
C ALA A 119 -5.77 8.44 -0.67
N LEU A 120 -6.30 7.44 0.04
CA LEU A 120 -7.24 7.66 1.12
C LEU A 120 -6.45 7.92 2.41
N VAL A 121 -6.56 9.13 2.96
CA VAL A 121 -5.90 9.48 4.21
C VAL A 121 -6.90 9.41 5.34
N LEU A 122 -6.61 8.59 6.35
CA LEU A 122 -7.41 8.42 7.55
C LEU A 122 -6.69 9.00 8.75
N ASN A 123 -7.44 9.62 9.64
CA ASN A 123 -6.87 10.20 10.84
C ASN A 123 -6.33 9.11 11.77
N SER A 124 -5.03 9.16 12.05
CA SER A 124 -4.35 8.21 12.92
C SER A 124 -4.74 8.33 14.39
N GLU A 125 -5.35 9.44 14.80
CA GLU A 125 -5.81 9.66 16.17
C GLU A 125 -7.10 8.89 16.51
N ILE A 126 -7.82 8.37 15.50
CA ILE A 126 -9.05 7.61 15.72
C ILE A 126 -8.70 6.21 16.25
N PRO A 127 -9.14 5.83 17.47
CA PRO A 127 -8.83 4.53 18.04
C PRO A 127 -9.33 3.37 17.17
N GLY A 128 -8.43 2.45 16.85
CA GLY A 128 -8.75 1.22 16.12
C GLY A 128 -9.11 1.41 14.64
N ILE A 129 -8.93 2.61 14.06
CA ILE A 129 -9.35 2.91 12.68
C ILE A 129 -8.79 1.93 11.63
N ARG A 130 -7.55 1.49 11.81
CA ARG A 130 -6.88 0.50 10.94
C ARG A 130 -7.64 -0.82 10.86
N HIS A 131 -8.02 -1.36 12.02
CA HIS A 131 -8.79 -2.58 12.12
C HIS A 131 -10.20 -2.37 11.57
N ARG A 132 -10.86 -1.27 11.96
CA ARG A 132 -12.23 -0.96 11.54
C ARG A 132 -12.37 -0.88 10.03
N VAL A 133 -11.49 -0.15 9.34
CA VAL A 133 -11.56 0.00 7.87
C VAL A 133 -11.41 -1.33 7.14
N ARG A 134 -10.73 -2.32 7.73
CA ARG A 134 -10.56 -3.66 7.13
C ARG A 134 -11.74 -4.60 7.35
N HIS A 135 -12.49 -4.42 8.44
CA HIS A 135 -13.48 -5.41 8.89
C HIS A 135 -14.90 -4.88 9.03
N ASP A 136 -15.09 -3.57 9.12
CA ASP A 136 -16.40 -2.92 9.27
C ASP A 136 -16.97 -2.62 7.88
N THR A 137 -17.87 -3.48 7.40
CA THR A 137 -18.48 -3.34 6.07
C THR A 137 -19.32 -2.07 5.92
N LEU A 138 -19.91 -1.58 7.02
CA LEU A 138 -20.63 -0.31 6.98
C LEU A 138 -19.66 0.85 6.75
N LEU A 139 -18.55 0.87 7.50
CA LEU A 139 -17.51 1.86 7.30
C LEU A 139 -16.94 1.82 5.88
N GLN A 140 -16.65 0.62 5.35
CA GLN A 140 -16.18 0.44 3.97
C GLN A 140 -17.20 0.98 2.94
N GLY A 141 -18.47 0.64 3.11
CA GLY A 141 -19.55 1.07 2.21
C GLY A 141 -19.84 2.57 2.24
N LEU A 142 -19.51 3.26 3.34
CA LEU A 142 -19.58 4.72 3.42
C LEU A 142 -18.32 5.38 2.83
N LEU A 143 -17.15 4.79 3.07
CA LEU A 143 -15.87 5.42 2.80
C LEU A 143 -15.39 5.21 1.36
N PHE A 144 -15.38 3.97 0.88
CA PHE A 144 -14.78 3.65 -0.42
C PHE A 144 -15.58 4.21 -1.60
N PRO A 145 -16.92 4.12 -1.65
CA PRO A 145 -17.69 4.75 -2.74
C PRO A 145 -17.52 6.28 -2.78
N ALA A 146 -17.48 6.93 -1.61
CA ALA A 146 -17.27 8.37 -1.51
C ALA A 146 -15.86 8.78 -1.95
N ALA A 147 -14.84 8.06 -1.49
CA ALA A 147 -13.46 8.32 -1.88
C ALA A 147 -13.23 8.05 -3.37
N PHE A 148 -13.80 6.96 -3.91
CA PHE A 148 -13.75 6.64 -5.34
C PHE A 148 -14.35 7.76 -6.20
N ARG A 149 -15.52 8.27 -5.80
CA ARG A 149 -16.16 9.42 -6.46
C ARG A 149 -15.22 10.61 -6.54
N ILE A 150 -14.59 11.00 -5.43
CA ILE A 150 -13.65 12.13 -5.39
C ILE A 150 -12.49 11.89 -6.37
N VAL A 151 -11.95 10.68 -6.42
CA VAL A 151 -10.88 10.36 -7.38
C VAL A 151 -11.35 10.51 -8.82
N LEU A 152 -12.51 9.96 -9.17
CA LEU A 152 -13.05 10.08 -10.53
C LEU A 152 -13.37 11.54 -10.90
N GLU A 153 -13.90 12.33 -9.98
CA GLU A 153 -14.16 13.76 -10.21
C GLU A 153 -12.87 14.53 -10.53
N ASN A 154 -11.78 14.24 -9.83
CA ASN A 154 -10.48 14.87 -10.12
C ASN A 154 -9.89 14.34 -11.42
N MET A 155 -9.98 13.02 -11.64
CA MET A 155 -9.49 12.37 -12.86
C MET A 155 -10.12 12.99 -14.09
N VAL A 156 -11.44 13.13 -14.11
CA VAL A 156 -12.17 13.60 -15.29
C VAL A 156 -12.01 15.12 -15.50
N ARG A 157 -11.76 15.89 -14.43
CA ARG A 157 -11.46 17.34 -14.50
C ARG A 157 -10.08 17.66 -15.05
N ASP A 158 -9.12 16.75 -14.92
CA ASP A 158 -7.77 16.95 -15.42
C ASP A 158 -7.81 16.96 -16.95
N ASP A 159 -7.85 18.16 -17.53
CA ASP A 159 -7.81 18.43 -18.97
C ASP A 159 -6.33 18.40 -19.45
N ASP A 160 -5.54 17.41 -19.00
CA ASP A 160 -4.12 17.31 -19.35
C ASP A 160 -3.96 16.95 -20.84
N ASP A 161 -3.97 18.01 -21.65
CA ASP A 161 -3.65 18.04 -23.08
C ASP A 161 -2.14 17.84 -23.28
N GLY A 162 -1.66 16.61 -23.03
CA GLY A 162 -0.41 16.09 -23.61
C GLY A 162 0.89 16.41 -22.86
N ASP A 163 1.33 15.44 -22.08
CA ASP A 163 2.73 15.00 -22.09
C ASP A 163 2.77 13.46 -22.03
N ASP A 164 3.10 12.85 -23.16
CA ASP A 164 2.81 11.45 -23.53
C ASP A 164 3.75 10.40 -22.87
N ASP A 165 4.53 10.80 -21.86
CA ASP A 165 5.61 9.97 -21.29
C ASP A 165 5.56 9.78 -19.76
N ALA A 166 4.55 10.31 -19.05
CA ALA A 166 4.36 10.05 -17.63
C ALA A 166 3.24 9.02 -17.38
N PRO A 167 3.48 7.91 -16.63
CA PRO A 167 2.41 7.03 -16.18
C PRO A 167 1.46 7.81 -15.25
N SER A 168 0.36 8.30 -15.80
CA SER A 168 -0.67 8.96 -15.01
C SER A 168 -1.49 7.87 -14.30
N TRP A 169 -1.69 8.05 -13.00
CA TRP A 169 -2.59 7.21 -12.22
C TRP A 169 -3.97 7.09 -12.89
N ARG A 170 -4.38 8.09 -13.67
CA ARG A 170 -5.57 8.06 -14.53
C ARG A 170 -5.67 6.75 -15.35
N THR A 171 -4.60 6.31 -15.99
CA THR A 171 -4.61 5.08 -16.79
C THR A 171 -4.91 3.85 -15.92
N ASP A 172 -4.30 3.75 -14.74
CA ASP A 172 -4.54 2.66 -13.80
C ASP A 172 -6.01 2.64 -13.31
N TRP A 173 -6.59 3.81 -13.06
CA TRP A 173 -7.98 3.93 -12.62
C TRP A 173 -8.98 3.65 -13.73
N LEU A 174 -8.71 4.05 -14.98
CA LEU A 174 -9.51 3.66 -16.14
C LEU A 174 -9.43 2.15 -16.40
N GLN A 175 -8.24 1.56 -16.26
CA GLN A 175 -8.06 0.12 -16.39
C GLN A 175 -8.85 -0.64 -15.31
N PHE A 176 -8.83 -0.16 -14.06
CA PHE A 176 -9.65 -0.71 -12.99
C PHE A 176 -11.15 -0.65 -13.30
N CYS A 177 -11.65 0.48 -13.82
CA CYS A 177 -13.05 0.61 -14.24
C CYS A 177 -13.42 -0.42 -15.32
N ARG A 178 -12.52 -0.70 -16.27
CA ARG A 178 -12.75 -1.71 -17.31
C ARG A 178 -12.71 -3.13 -16.75
N ASP A 179 -11.61 -3.49 -16.11
CA ASP A 179 -11.32 -4.88 -15.74
C ASP A 179 -12.16 -5.34 -14.56
N THR A 180 -12.37 -4.46 -13.58
CA THR A 180 -13.08 -4.80 -12.34
C THR A 180 -14.56 -4.46 -12.43
N LEU A 181 -14.91 -3.30 -13.00
CA LEU A 181 -16.30 -2.82 -12.99
C LEU A 181 -17.05 -3.09 -14.31
N GLY A 182 -16.35 -3.56 -15.35
CA GLY A 182 -16.92 -3.82 -16.67
C GLY A 182 -17.37 -2.54 -17.39
N ILE A 183 -16.80 -1.39 -17.05
CA ILE A 183 -17.14 -0.10 -17.65
C ILE A 183 -16.25 0.11 -18.87
N THR A 184 -16.79 -0.14 -20.06
CA THR A 184 -16.05 -0.02 -21.31
C THR A 184 -16.12 1.39 -21.91
N GLU A 185 -17.08 2.21 -21.50
CA GLU A 185 -17.22 3.58 -21.97
C GLU A 185 -16.19 4.51 -21.32
N GLU A 186 -15.51 5.31 -22.14
CA GLU A 186 -14.61 6.36 -21.67
C GLU A 186 -15.38 7.48 -20.95
N PRO A 187 -14.76 8.15 -19.97
CA PRO A 187 -15.37 9.32 -19.35
C PRO A 187 -15.62 10.42 -20.40
N PRO A 188 -16.77 11.13 -20.34
CA PRO A 188 -17.08 12.19 -21.28
C PRO A 188 -16.06 13.33 -21.28
N VAL A 189 -15.58 13.70 -22.47
CA VAL A 189 -14.60 14.79 -22.65
C VAL A 189 -15.22 16.15 -22.32
N ALA A 190 -16.52 16.34 -22.56
CA ALA A 190 -17.23 17.59 -22.28
C ALA A 190 -18.61 17.34 -21.67
N GLY A 191 -19.13 18.36 -20.99
CA GLY A 191 -20.45 18.34 -20.36
C GLY A 191 -20.38 17.87 -18.90
N GLU A 192 -20.59 18.80 -17.96
CA GLU A 192 -20.55 18.49 -16.52
C GLU A 192 -21.60 17.45 -16.11
N GLU A 193 -22.79 17.50 -16.71
CA GLU A 193 -23.87 16.54 -16.45
C GLU A 193 -23.48 15.14 -16.92
N ALA A 194 -22.97 15.01 -18.15
CA ALA A 194 -22.49 13.73 -18.68
C ALA A 194 -21.34 13.17 -17.84
N ARG A 195 -20.37 14.01 -17.43
CA ARG A 195 -19.29 13.62 -16.52
C ARG A 195 -19.85 13.09 -15.18
N ARG A 196 -20.84 13.79 -14.61
CA ARG A 196 -21.49 13.38 -13.35
C ARG A 196 -22.22 12.03 -13.50
N GLU A 197 -22.99 11.85 -14.57
CA GLU A 197 -23.70 10.60 -14.85
C GLU A 197 -22.75 9.41 -14.98
N TRP A 198 -21.62 9.60 -15.68
CA TRP A 198 -20.59 8.56 -15.80
C TRP A 198 -19.98 8.21 -14.44
N ILE A 199 -19.68 9.21 -13.60
CA ILE A 199 -19.15 8.99 -12.24
C ILE A 199 -20.19 8.27 -11.36
N ASP A 200 -21.46 8.68 -11.40
CA ASP A 200 -22.55 8.04 -10.67
C ASP A 200 -22.71 6.58 -11.08
N TYR A 201 -22.66 6.31 -12.38
CA TYR A 201 -22.67 4.97 -12.93
C TYR A 201 -21.48 4.14 -12.42
N ALA A 202 -20.26 4.68 -12.48
CA ALA A 202 -19.06 3.98 -12.01
C ALA A 202 -19.12 3.65 -10.52
N VAL A 203 -19.55 4.61 -9.68
CA VAL A 203 -19.73 4.40 -8.23
C VAL A 203 -20.80 3.34 -7.95
N ARG A 204 -21.89 3.32 -8.71
CA ARG A 204 -22.91 2.26 -8.57
C ARG A 204 -22.32 0.88 -8.90
N ARG A 205 -21.56 0.77 -10.00
CA ARG A 205 -20.89 -0.47 -10.40
C ARG A 205 -19.90 -0.95 -9.33
N LEU A 206 -19.14 -0.03 -8.72
CA LEU A 206 -18.28 -0.33 -7.57
C LEU A 206 -19.10 -0.94 -6.42
N CYS A 207 -20.20 -0.29 -6.01
CA CYS A 207 -21.03 -0.78 -4.92
C CYS A 207 -21.65 -2.17 -5.20
N GLU A 208 -22.01 -2.44 -6.46
CA GLU A 208 -22.52 -3.74 -6.90
C GLU A 208 -21.45 -4.82 -6.85
N GLU A 209 -20.26 -4.53 -7.38
CA GLU A 209 -19.13 -5.46 -7.46
C GLU A 209 -18.66 -5.88 -6.05
N PHE A 210 -18.51 -4.93 -5.14
CA PHE A 210 -18.08 -5.19 -3.77
C PHE A 210 -19.23 -5.57 -2.81
N GLN A 211 -20.47 -5.61 -3.31
CA GLN A 211 -21.67 -6.07 -2.58
C GLN A 211 -21.87 -5.42 -1.18
N PHE A 212 -21.51 -4.14 -0.99
CA PHE A 212 -21.50 -3.50 0.34
C PHE A 212 -22.83 -3.66 1.09
N MET A 213 -23.96 -3.40 0.44
CA MET A 213 -25.29 -3.53 1.06
C MET A 213 -25.62 -4.98 1.49
N LYS A 214 -25.18 -5.98 0.72
CA LYS A 214 -25.38 -7.38 1.08
C LYS A 214 -24.53 -7.76 2.29
N GLY A 215 -23.30 -7.24 2.36
CA GLY A 215 -22.44 -7.43 3.52
C GLY A 215 -23.01 -6.78 4.78
N ILE A 216 -23.52 -5.54 4.68
CA ILE A 216 -24.18 -4.85 5.80
C ILE A 216 -25.39 -5.64 6.32
N ARG A 217 -26.29 -6.09 5.43
CA ARG A 217 -27.47 -6.89 5.83
C ARG A 217 -27.10 -8.17 6.56
N LYS A 218 -26.07 -8.89 6.08
CA LYS A 218 -25.59 -10.11 6.73
C LYS A 218 -25.08 -9.86 8.16
N LEU A 219 -24.44 -8.71 8.40
CA LEU A 219 -24.01 -8.33 9.75
C LEU A 219 -25.21 -8.11 10.67
N GLU A 220 -26.24 -7.41 10.22
CA GLU A 220 -27.45 -7.15 11.02
C GLU A 220 -28.26 -8.43 11.30
N GLU A 221 -28.40 -9.31 10.31
CA GLU A 221 -29.08 -10.62 10.47
C GLU A 221 -28.31 -11.56 11.41
N GLY A 222 -26.98 -11.48 11.44
CA GLY A 222 -26.13 -12.25 12.35
C GLY A 222 -26.14 -11.75 13.81
N VAL A 223 -26.50 -10.47 14.03
CA VAL A 223 -26.59 -9.86 15.36
C VAL A 223 -27.96 -10.13 16.01
N SER A 224 -28.98 -10.52 15.25
CA SER A 224 -30.36 -10.74 15.72
C SER A 224 -30.58 -11.96 16.66
N TRP A 225 -29.51 -12.61 17.16
CA TRP A 225 -29.59 -13.78 18.06
C TRP A 225 -28.75 -13.66 19.34
N LEU A 226 -28.41 -12.44 19.76
CA LEU A 226 -27.88 -12.13 21.11
C LEU A 226 -28.78 -11.13 21.81
#